data_AF-A0AA39XZQ8-F1
#
_entry.id   AF-A0AA39XZQ8-F1
#
_cell.length_a   1.000
_cell.length_b   1.000
_cell.length_c   1.000
_cell.angle_alpha   90.00
_cell.angle_beta   90.00
_cell.angle_gamma   90.00
#
_symmetry.space_group_name_H-M   'P 1'
#
loop_
_entity.id
_entity.type
_entity.pdbx_description
1 polymer ?
#
loop_
_entity_poly.entity_id
_entity_poly.type
_entity_poly.pdbx_seq_one_letter_code
_entity_poly.pdbx_strand_id
1 'polypeptide(L)'
;MSNPEATDLGRLSELPQDATIQTLETYDAIMATADFCKLDDKTTADKAVQDNTKMPSVWFVNFPNKLPAEQQEKLRIYQQSILDYRCWASLIWWRNVYSRPDIGQDDEPEEIAARTAYCAKVAVAHMKKTPWLAVSQDQDLSKKITCNVKDFHTELIKAILDGFVGISEGIRNAVEKILDSLRRTISSSEKSSQRKMIVCERYEYISQTDQIRSYVRLVSFSVTESVKNVQNAKKTETFVTCEIDYNEYEATFNQRLWEKVAADIEEVKKKAAKELVDNETVDCPP
;
A
#
# COMPACT_ATOMS: atom_id res chain seq x y z
N MET A 1 -10.37 10.91 39.61
CA MET A 1 -10.52 11.78 38.42
C MET A 1 -11.22 10.95 37.38
N SER A 2 -12.45 11.33 37.01
CA SER A 2 -13.18 10.69 35.91
C SER A 2 -12.43 10.94 34.61
N ASN A 3 -12.15 9.88 33.84
CA ASN A 3 -11.63 10.05 32.48
C ASN A 3 -12.61 10.94 31.71
N PRO A 4 -12.14 11.94 30.94
CA PRO A 4 -13.01 12.70 30.06
C PRO A 4 -13.75 11.71 29.15
N GLU A 5 -15.06 11.90 29.01
CA GLU A 5 -15.90 11.07 28.15
C GLU A 5 -15.39 11.22 26.72
N ALA A 6 -14.85 10.13 26.17
CA ALA A 6 -14.23 10.16 24.85
C ALA A 6 -15.31 10.03 23.78
N THR A 7 -15.27 10.91 22.79
CA THR A 7 -16.20 10.86 21.66
C THR A 7 -15.86 9.67 20.76
N ASP A 8 -16.82 8.78 20.56
CA ASP A 8 -16.67 7.60 19.71
C ASP A 8 -16.81 8.00 18.24
N LEU A 9 -15.73 7.82 17.47
CA LEU A 9 -15.69 8.07 16.02
C LEU A 9 -16.18 6.85 15.23
N GLY A 10 -16.43 5.73 15.91
CA GLY A 10 -16.79 4.45 15.32
C GLY A 10 -15.60 3.77 14.66
N ARG A 11 -15.91 2.94 13.66
CA ARG A 11 -14.95 2.16 12.89
C ARG A 11 -14.51 2.91 11.65
N LEU A 12 -13.23 3.26 11.57
CA LEU A 12 -12.65 4.07 10.49
C LEU A 12 -12.25 3.25 9.26
N SER A 13 -11.94 1.99 9.49
CA SER A 13 -11.64 1.05 8.43
C SER A 13 -12.22 -0.31 8.73
N GLU A 14 -12.59 -1.01 7.67
CA GLU A 14 -13.10 -2.37 7.73
C GLU A 14 -12.15 -3.31 6.99
N LEU A 15 -12.21 -4.60 7.35
CA LEU A 15 -11.63 -5.63 6.51
C LEU A 15 -12.27 -5.57 5.11
N PRO A 16 -11.48 -5.66 4.04
CA PRO A 16 -12.03 -5.69 2.69
C PRO A 16 -13.04 -6.85 2.55
N GLN A 17 -14.30 -6.55 2.21
CA GLN A 17 -15.32 -7.58 1.99
C GLN A 17 -15.15 -8.21 0.59
N ASP A 18 -14.92 -9.51 0.55
CA ASP A 18 -14.51 -10.24 -0.66
C ASP A 18 -15.69 -10.95 -1.38
N ALA A 19 -16.89 -10.36 -1.40
CA ALA A 19 -18.08 -10.99 -1.99
C ALA A 19 -18.01 -11.22 -3.52
N THR A 20 -16.99 -10.71 -4.21
CA THR A 20 -16.80 -10.86 -5.67
C THR A 20 -15.52 -11.60 -6.07
N ILE A 21 -14.86 -12.32 -5.16
CA ILE A 21 -13.57 -12.98 -5.43
C ILE A 21 -13.75 -14.46 -5.78
N GLN A 22 -14.16 -14.73 -7.02
CA GLN A 22 -13.94 -16.06 -7.62
C GLN A 22 -12.92 -16.02 -8.77
N THR A 23 -12.52 -14.84 -9.27
CA THR A 23 -11.72 -14.74 -10.50
C THR A 23 -10.23 -14.44 -10.30
N LEU A 24 -9.77 -14.13 -9.08
CA LEU A 24 -8.35 -13.83 -8.79
C LEU A 24 -7.73 -14.89 -7.85
N GLU A 25 -8.12 -16.15 -7.99
CA GLU A 25 -7.74 -17.22 -7.05
C GLU A 25 -6.28 -17.65 -7.15
N THR A 26 -5.62 -17.47 -8.29
CA THR A 26 -4.21 -17.89 -8.48
C THR A 26 -3.34 -16.79 -9.07
N TYR A 27 -2.02 -16.91 -8.88
CA TYR A 27 -1.03 -16.04 -9.53
C TYR A 27 -1.19 -16.07 -11.06
N ASP A 28 -1.30 -17.25 -11.65
CA ASP A 28 -1.46 -17.43 -13.10
C ASP A 28 -2.74 -16.78 -13.64
N ALA A 29 -3.84 -16.82 -12.87
CA ALA A 29 -5.09 -16.15 -13.27
C ALA A 29 -4.94 -14.63 -13.33
N ILE A 30 -4.19 -14.03 -12.38
CA ILE A 30 -3.89 -12.59 -12.37
C ILE A 30 -3.03 -12.22 -13.58
N MET A 31 -2.01 -13.03 -13.88
CA MET A 31 -1.13 -12.84 -15.04
C MET A 31 -1.92 -12.95 -16.35
N ALA A 32 -2.71 -14.01 -16.53
CA ALA A 32 -3.53 -14.23 -17.71
C ALA A 32 -4.56 -13.10 -17.91
N THR A 33 -5.13 -12.57 -16.83
CA THR A 33 -6.05 -11.43 -16.92
C THR A 33 -5.36 -10.16 -17.38
N ALA A 34 -4.12 -9.90 -16.92
CA ALA A 34 -3.32 -8.77 -17.38
C ALA A 34 -3.06 -8.82 -18.89
N ASP A 35 -2.89 -10.01 -19.46
CA ASP A 35 -2.64 -10.20 -20.89
C ASP A 35 -3.85 -9.87 -21.78
N PHE A 36 -5.07 -9.79 -21.22
CA PHE A 36 -6.25 -9.29 -21.93
C PHE A 36 -6.32 -7.77 -22.04
N CYS A 37 -5.42 -7.04 -21.37
CA CYS A 37 -5.37 -5.58 -21.50
C CYS A 37 -4.98 -5.21 -22.94
N LYS A 38 -5.83 -4.41 -23.59
CA LYS A 38 -5.61 -3.96 -24.98
C LYS A 38 -4.67 -2.76 -25.09
N LEU A 39 -4.34 -2.13 -23.97
CA LEU A 39 -3.43 -0.99 -23.92
C LEU A 39 -1.98 -1.49 -23.90
N ASP A 40 -1.10 -0.80 -24.62
CA ASP A 40 0.34 -1.02 -24.48
C ASP A 40 0.84 -0.62 -23.07
N ASP A 41 2.08 -0.99 -22.76
CA ASP A 41 2.70 -0.76 -21.44
C ASP A 41 2.77 0.72 -21.07
N LYS A 42 3.14 1.57 -22.02
CA LYS A 42 3.31 3.00 -21.79
C LYS A 42 1.95 3.66 -21.55
N THR A 43 0.97 3.36 -22.39
CA THR A 43 -0.38 3.89 -22.26
C THR A 43 -1.05 3.43 -20.96
N THR A 44 -0.82 2.18 -20.57
CA THR A 44 -1.26 1.65 -19.26
C THR A 44 -0.64 2.44 -18.10
N ALA A 45 0.68 2.64 -18.12
CA ALA A 45 1.39 3.38 -17.07
C ALA A 45 0.97 4.85 -17.01
N ASP A 46 0.90 5.54 -18.15
CA ASP A 46 0.51 6.95 -18.25
C ASP A 46 -0.91 7.17 -17.71
N LYS A 47 -1.87 6.31 -18.09
CA LYS A 47 -3.25 6.38 -17.58
C LYS A 47 -3.29 6.09 -16.07
N ALA A 48 -2.51 5.11 -15.61
CA ALA A 48 -2.41 4.81 -14.18
C ALA A 48 -1.86 5.99 -13.37
N VAL A 49 -0.86 6.72 -13.86
CA VAL A 49 -0.35 7.95 -13.21
C VAL A 49 -1.46 8.99 -13.08
N GLN A 50 -2.26 9.19 -14.14
CA GLN A 50 -3.36 10.16 -14.12
C GLN A 50 -4.43 9.80 -13.08
N ASP A 51 -4.85 8.53 -13.05
CA ASP A 51 -5.84 8.05 -12.08
C ASP A 51 -5.31 8.15 -10.64
N ASN A 52 -4.09 7.69 -10.38
CA ASN A 52 -3.51 7.70 -9.04
C ASN A 52 -3.22 9.11 -8.53
N THR A 53 -2.87 10.06 -9.39
CA THR A 53 -2.69 11.47 -8.98
C THR A 53 -3.99 12.05 -8.41
N LYS A 54 -5.15 11.61 -8.93
CA LYS A 54 -6.47 12.06 -8.48
C LYS A 54 -6.93 11.29 -7.23
N MET A 55 -6.78 9.97 -7.22
CA MET A 55 -7.28 9.10 -6.14
C MET A 55 -6.33 7.95 -5.82
N PRO A 56 -5.20 8.21 -5.14
CA PRO A 56 -4.23 7.16 -4.84
C PRO A 56 -4.83 6.07 -3.95
N SER A 57 -4.38 4.85 -4.17
CA SER A 57 -4.93 3.64 -3.51
C SER A 57 -3.86 2.65 -3.03
N VAL A 58 -2.63 2.78 -3.54
CA VAL A 58 -1.47 1.97 -3.17
C VAL A 58 -0.32 2.92 -2.88
N TRP A 59 0.29 2.79 -1.70
CA TRP A 59 1.51 3.53 -1.34
C TRP A 59 2.65 2.57 -1.04
N PHE A 60 3.86 2.96 -1.41
CA PHE A 60 5.07 2.27 -1.01
C PHE A 60 5.80 3.09 0.06
N VAL A 61 6.20 2.47 1.17
CA VAL A 61 6.91 3.15 2.25
C VAL A 61 8.22 2.43 2.49
N ASN A 62 9.33 3.11 2.25
CA ASN A 62 10.66 2.54 2.44
C ASN A 62 11.25 3.02 3.77
N PHE A 63 11.79 2.08 4.53
CA PHE A 63 12.55 2.31 5.77
C PHE A 63 14.00 1.88 5.54
N PRO A 64 14.82 2.71 4.87
CA PRO A 64 16.21 2.39 4.62
C PRO A 64 17.00 2.39 5.93
N ASN A 65 18.01 1.53 6.03
CA ASN A 65 18.98 1.58 7.12
C ASN A 65 20.19 2.41 6.71
N LYS A 66 20.78 3.12 7.67
CA LYS A 66 22.11 3.72 7.49
C LYS A 66 23.17 2.64 7.61
N LEU A 67 23.81 2.28 6.50
CA LEU A 67 24.87 1.27 6.46
C LEU A 67 26.24 1.90 6.11
N PRO A 68 27.35 1.29 6.54
CA PRO A 68 28.69 1.53 6.00
C PRO A 68 28.74 1.47 4.47
N ALA A 69 29.69 2.20 3.86
CA ALA A 69 29.76 2.40 2.40
C ALA A 69 29.76 1.10 1.57
N GLU A 70 30.49 0.08 2.00
CA GLU A 70 30.54 -1.22 1.30
C GLU A 70 29.18 -1.95 1.31
N GLN A 71 28.46 -1.86 2.42
CA GLN A 71 27.14 -2.47 2.59
C GLN A 71 26.05 -1.63 1.92
N GLN A 72 26.29 -0.32 1.76
CA GLN A 72 25.39 0.61 1.08
C GLN A 72 25.22 0.25 -0.40
N GLU A 73 26.30 -0.17 -1.09
CA GLU A 73 26.19 -0.59 -2.50
C GLU A 73 25.36 -1.86 -2.65
N LYS A 74 25.52 -2.82 -1.74
CA LYS A 74 24.68 -4.03 -1.69
C LYS A 74 23.21 -3.69 -1.46
N LEU A 75 22.95 -2.78 -0.52
CA LEU A 75 21.61 -2.28 -0.26
C LEU A 75 21.03 -1.61 -1.51
N ARG A 76 21.82 -0.78 -2.21
CA ARG A 76 21.38 -0.10 -3.44
C ARG A 76 20.99 -1.10 -4.54
N ILE A 77 21.81 -2.13 -4.78
CA ILE A 77 21.51 -3.19 -5.76
C ILE A 77 20.23 -3.93 -5.35
N TYR A 78 20.10 -4.29 -4.07
CA TYR A 78 18.93 -4.99 -3.55
C TYR A 78 17.65 -4.15 -3.68
N GLN A 79 17.72 -2.87 -3.33
CA GLN A 79 16.64 -1.90 -3.49
C GLN A 79 16.23 -1.73 -4.96
N GLN A 80 17.19 -1.75 -5.89
CA GLN A 80 16.88 -1.71 -7.32
C GLN A 80 16.09 -2.95 -7.75
N SER A 81 16.45 -4.16 -7.29
CA SER A 81 15.70 -5.38 -7.60
C SER A 81 14.24 -5.30 -7.13
N ILE A 82 14.01 -4.72 -5.96
CA ILE A 82 12.64 -4.51 -5.46
C ILE A 82 11.91 -3.43 -6.25
N LEU A 83 12.58 -2.33 -6.58
CA LEU A 83 11.99 -1.29 -7.42
C LEU A 83 11.55 -1.88 -8.77
N ASP A 84 12.39 -2.69 -9.41
CA ASP A 84 12.05 -3.36 -10.67
C ASP A 84 10.84 -4.29 -10.49
N TYR A 85 10.77 -5.03 -9.37
CA TYR A 85 9.59 -5.83 -9.02
C TYR A 85 8.34 -4.98 -8.85
N ARG A 86 8.40 -3.88 -8.08
CA ARG A 86 7.26 -3.00 -7.83
C ARG A 86 6.75 -2.36 -9.11
N CYS A 87 7.65 -1.92 -9.98
CA CYS A 87 7.29 -1.36 -11.29
C CYS A 87 6.60 -2.42 -12.16
N TRP A 88 7.20 -3.60 -12.30
CA TRP A 88 6.60 -4.69 -13.06
C TRP A 88 5.24 -5.12 -12.48
N ALA A 89 5.14 -5.29 -11.17
CA ALA A 89 3.90 -5.69 -10.51
C ALA A 89 2.80 -4.63 -10.67
N SER A 90 3.14 -3.34 -10.50
CA SER A 90 2.19 -2.23 -10.67
C SER A 90 1.61 -2.19 -12.09
N LEU A 91 2.44 -2.46 -13.09
CA LEU A 91 1.98 -2.60 -14.48
C LEU A 91 0.98 -3.75 -14.63
N ILE A 92 1.26 -4.92 -14.04
CA ILE A 92 0.32 -6.06 -14.03
C ILE A 92 -1.00 -5.71 -13.33
N TRP A 93 -0.96 -4.97 -12.22
CA TRP A 93 -2.16 -4.57 -11.48
C TRP A 93 -3.06 -3.66 -12.31
N TRP A 94 -2.48 -2.65 -12.98
CA TRP A 94 -3.22 -1.74 -13.82
C TRP A 94 -3.72 -2.35 -15.12
N ARG A 95 -2.99 -3.31 -15.69
CA ARG A 95 -3.50 -4.14 -16.80
C ARG A 95 -4.73 -4.96 -16.39
N ASN A 96 -4.72 -5.50 -15.18
CA ASN A 96 -5.91 -6.16 -14.62
C ASN A 96 -7.08 -5.18 -14.45
N VAL A 97 -6.83 -3.91 -14.10
CA VAL A 97 -7.89 -2.89 -14.01
C VAL A 97 -8.47 -2.59 -15.39
N TYR A 98 -7.63 -2.28 -16.38
CA TYR A 98 -8.09 -1.83 -17.70
C TYR A 98 -8.55 -2.95 -18.63
N SER A 99 -8.38 -4.21 -18.26
CA SER A 99 -8.96 -5.37 -18.95
C SER A 99 -10.41 -5.66 -18.51
N ARG A 100 -10.92 -4.99 -17.46
CA ARG A 100 -12.26 -5.22 -16.92
C ARG A 100 -13.32 -4.41 -17.68
N PRO A 101 -14.29 -5.06 -18.35
CA PRO A 101 -15.37 -4.35 -19.05
C PRO A 101 -16.43 -3.79 -18.10
N ASP A 102 -16.49 -4.28 -16.87
CA ASP A 102 -17.43 -3.88 -15.82
C ASP A 102 -16.93 -2.70 -14.97
N ILE A 103 -15.70 -2.24 -15.19
CA ILE A 103 -15.15 -1.05 -14.54
C ILE A 103 -15.08 0.06 -15.60
N GLY A 104 -15.80 1.15 -15.35
CA GLY A 104 -15.81 2.33 -16.21
C GLY A 104 -14.41 2.89 -16.48
N GLN A 105 -14.21 3.41 -17.69
CA GLN A 105 -12.91 3.84 -18.20
C GLN A 105 -12.81 5.35 -18.46
N ASP A 106 -13.89 6.09 -18.18
CA ASP A 106 -14.02 7.51 -18.35
C ASP A 106 -13.33 8.26 -17.19
N ASP A 107 -13.16 9.57 -17.35
CA ASP A 107 -12.46 10.44 -16.39
C ASP A 107 -13.35 10.92 -15.22
N GLU A 108 -14.51 10.30 -15.04
CA GLU A 108 -15.44 10.62 -13.97
C GLU A 108 -14.88 10.20 -12.60
N PRO A 109 -15.05 11.02 -11.53
CA PRO A 109 -14.49 10.73 -10.21
C PRO A 109 -14.86 9.36 -9.64
N GLU A 110 -16.10 8.90 -9.85
CA GLU A 110 -16.57 7.59 -9.37
C GLU A 110 -15.88 6.43 -10.11
N GLU A 111 -15.61 6.57 -11.40
CA GLU A 111 -14.93 5.54 -12.18
C GLU A 111 -13.44 5.46 -11.83
N ILE A 112 -12.78 6.61 -11.63
CA ILE A 112 -11.41 6.66 -11.12
C ILE A 112 -11.33 6.00 -9.73
N ALA A 113 -12.29 6.30 -8.85
CA ALA A 113 -12.38 5.66 -7.53
C ALA A 113 -12.52 4.13 -7.65
N ALA A 114 -13.38 3.65 -8.56
CA ALA A 114 -13.57 2.22 -8.79
C ALA A 114 -12.30 1.55 -9.34
N ARG A 115 -11.63 2.17 -10.32
CA ARG A 115 -10.39 1.67 -10.92
C ARG A 115 -9.26 1.57 -9.90
N THR A 116 -9.03 2.64 -9.14
CA THR A 116 -7.97 2.70 -8.11
C THR A 116 -8.26 1.72 -6.97
N ALA A 117 -9.50 1.64 -6.46
CA ALA A 117 -9.87 0.66 -5.44
C ALA A 117 -9.69 -0.80 -5.94
N TYR A 118 -10.03 -1.07 -7.21
CA TYR A 118 -9.79 -2.37 -7.82
C TYR A 118 -8.29 -2.65 -8.01
N CYS A 119 -7.47 -1.64 -8.33
CA CYS A 119 -6.02 -1.77 -8.39
C CYS A 119 -5.46 -2.24 -7.04
N ALA A 120 -5.85 -1.61 -5.93
CA ALA A 120 -5.45 -2.05 -4.59
C ALA A 120 -5.90 -3.49 -4.28
N LYS A 121 -7.09 -3.89 -4.73
CA LYS A 121 -7.57 -5.28 -4.62
C LYS A 121 -6.65 -6.26 -5.36
N VAL A 122 -6.31 -5.97 -6.61
CA VAL A 122 -5.42 -6.80 -7.42
C VAL A 122 -4.02 -6.83 -6.81
N ALA A 123 -3.51 -5.69 -6.34
CA ALA A 123 -2.19 -5.59 -5.72
C ALA A 123 -2.04 -6.52 -4.51
N VAL A 124 -3.02 -6.51 -3.60
CA VAL A 124 -3.05 -7.42 -2.44
C VAL A 124 -3.06 -8.87 -2.90
N ALA A 125 -3.99 -9.24 -3.79
CA ALA A 125 -4.11 -10.62 -4.26
C ALA A 125 -2.84 -11.10 -4.97
N HIS A 126 -2.23 -10.24 -5.78
CA HIS A 126 -1.01 -10.54 -6.53
C HIS A 126 0.19 -10.71 -5.58
N MET A 127 0.42 -9.77 -4.66
CA MET A 127 1.55 -9.86 -3.74
C MET A 127 1.46 -11.06 -2.81
N LYS A 128 0.27 -11.40 -2.29
CA LYS A 128 0.06 -12.60 -1.46
C LYS A 128 0.33 -13.92 -2.18
N LYS A 129 0.29 -13.91 -3.52
CA LYS A 129 0.45 -15.12 -4.37
C LYS A 129 1.76 -15.14 -5.13
N THR A 130 2.55 -14.08 -5.02
CA THR A 130 3.81 -13.93 -5.73
C THR A 130 4.86 -14.89 -5.16
N PRO A 131 5.50 -15.78 -5.96
CA PRO A 131 6.39 -16.83 -5.44
C PRO A 131 7.67 -16.34 -4.74
N TRP A 132 8.09 -15.11 -4.98
CA TRP A 132 9.28 -14.51 -4.36
C TRP A 132 8.97 -13.66 -3.12
N LEU A 133 7.74 -13.70 -2.61
CA LEU A 133 7.38 -13.18 -1.29
C LEU A 133 7.12 -14.37 -0.36
N ALA A 134 8.11 -14.71 0.46
CA ALA A 134 7.99 -15.81 1.41
C ALA A 134 7.25 -15.33 2.67
N VAL A 135 5.96 -15.65 2.75
CA VAL A 135 5.05 -15.25 3.83
C VAL A 135 5.54 -15.74 5.20
N SER A 136 5.50 -14.84 6.18
CA SER A 136 5.67 -15.15 7.60
C SER A 136 4.39 -14.94 8.39
N GLN A 137 3.50 -14.06 7.93
CA GLN A 137 2.25 -13.72 8.61
C GLN A 137 1.18 -13.29 7.61
N ASP A 138 -0.07 -13.69 7.85
CA ASP A 138 -1.25 -13.16 7.18
C ASP A 138 -2.41 -13.21 8.19
N GLN A 139 -2.83 -12.05 8.67
CA GLN A 139 -3.83 -11.96 9.73
C GLN A 139 -4.69 -10.73 9.60
N ASP A 140 -5.93 -10.85 10.05
CA ASP A 140 -6.84 -9.72 10.20
C ASP A 140 -6.72 -9.17 11.62
N LEU A 141 -6.53 -7.86 11.73
CA LEU A 141 -6.36 -7.15 12.99
C LEU A 141 -7.46 -6.12 13.17
N SER A 142 -7.97 -6.03 14.40
CA SER A 142 -8.76 -4.91 14.89
C SER A 142 -7.99 -4.24 16.02
N LYS A 143 -7.78 -2.93 15.93
CA LYS A 143 -7.14 -2.12 16.98
C LYS A 143 -8.07 -1.00 17.40
N LYS A 144 -8.30 -0.90 18.72
CA LYS A 144 -8.99 0.22 19.35
C LYS A 144 -7.98 1.30 19.76
N ILE A 145 -8.19 2.52 19.30
CA ILE A 145 -7.36 3.69 19.62
C ILE A 145 -8.19 4.64 20.47
N THR A 146 -7.70 4.99 21.66
CA THR A 146 -8.30 6.01 22.53
C THR A 146 -7.22 7.01 22.91
N CYS A 147 -7.35 8.27 22.46
CA CYS A 147 -6.30 9.27 22.63
C CYS A 147 -6.85 10.71 22.58
N ASN A 148 -5.97 11.69 22.86
CA ASN A 148 -6.25 13.08 22.56
C ASN A 148 -6.38 13.27 21.03
N VAL A 149 -7.32 14.10 20.59
CA VAL A 149 -7.56 14.30 19.16
C VAL A 149 -6.34 14.85 18.41
N LYS A 150 -5.46 15.60 19.10
CA LYS A 150 -4.22 16.14 18.53
C LYS A 150 -3.17 15.06 18.27
N ASP A 151 -3.22 13.96 19.02
CA ASP A 151 -2.28 12.85 18.93
C ASP A 151 -2.78 11.74 18.00
N PHE A 152 -4.02 11.86 17.49
CA PHE A 152 -4.71 10.81 16.77
C PHE A 152 -3.91 10.21 15.59
N HIS A 153 -3.32 11.05 14.73
CA HIS A 153 -2.50 10.56 13.61
C HIS A 153 -1.25 9.82 14.09
N THR A 154 -0.63 10.28 15.18
CA THR A 154 0.54 9.63 15.76
C THR A 154 0.17 8.24 16.28
N GLU A 155 -0.94 8.12 17.00
CA GLU A 155 -1.41 6.84 17.52
C GLU A 155 -1.85 5.88 16.41
N LEU A 156 -2.45 6.39 15.33
CA LEU A 156 -2.78 5.61 14.15
C LEU A 156 -1.53 5.04 13.46
N ILE A 157 -0.51 5.87 13.22
CA ILE A 157 0.75 5.43 12.61
C ILE A 157 1.45 4.39 13.49
N LYS A 158 1.50 4.62 14.81
CA LYS A 158 2.03 3.65 15.77
C LYS A 158 1.28 2.33 15.72
N ALA A 159 -0.05 2.36 15.68
CA ALA A 159 -0.87 1.16 15.64
C ALA A 159 -0.57 0.31 14.38
N ILE A 160 -0.42 0.95 13.22
CA ILE A 160 -0.18 0.25 11.93
C ILE A 160 1.25 -0.30 11.83
N LEU A 161 2.25 0.45 12.31
CA LEU A 161 3.67 0.10 12.18
C LEU A 161 4.23 -0.66 13.40
N ASP A 162 3.38 -0.93 14.39
CA ASP A 162 3.73 -1.68 15.59
C ASP A 162 4.40 -3.02 15.26
N GLY A 163 5.51 -3.31 15.91
CA GLY A 163 6.33 -4.50 15.66
C GLY A 163 7.10 -4.52 14.33
N PHE A 164 6.98 -3.51 13.46
CA PHE A 164 7.72 -3.46 12.18
C PHE A 164 8.98 -2.60 12.26
N VAL A 165 8.81 -1.33 12.65
CA VAL A 165 9.86 -0.30 12.68
C VAL A 165 9.64 0.62 13.87
N GLY A 166 10.73 1.19 14.41
CA GLY A 166 10.65 2.23 15.42
C GLY A 166 10.12 3.54 14.83
N ILE A 167 9.20 4.22 15.51
CA ILE A 167 8.57 5.45 15.01
C ILE A 167 9.32 6.69 15.51
N SER A 168 10.26 7.17 14.70
CA SER A 168 10.90 8.47 14.89
C SER A 168 10.00 9.61 14.40
N GLU A 169 10.30 10.84 14.79
CA GLU A 169 9.62 12.03 14.26
C GLU A 169 9.76 12.15 12.74
N GLY A 170 10.93 11.79 12.19
CA GLY A 170 11.17 11.80 10.75
C GLY A 170 10.28 10.79 10.00
N ILE A 171 10.16 9.57 10.52
CA ILE A 171 9.24 8.55 9.98
C ILE A 171 7.79 9.02 10.07
N ARG A 172 7.38 9.54 11.23
CA ARG A 172 6.02 10.07 11.42
C ARG A 172 5.70 11.14 10.37
N ASN A 173 6.58 12.12 10.19
CA ASN A 173 6.36 13.22 9.24
C ASN A 173 6.33 12.74 7.77
N ALA A 174 7.08 11.69 7.43
CA ALA A 174 7.05 11.10 6.11
C ALA A 174 5.72 10.38 5.84
N VAL A 175 5.28 9.53 6.78
CA VAL A 175 4.04 8.73 6.67
C VAL A 175 2.78 9.59 6.78
N GLU A 176 2.83 10.73 7.49
CA GLU A 176 1.73 11.71 7.59
C GLU A 176 1.18 12.13 6.22
N LYS A 177 2.04 12.23 5.20
CA LYS A 177 1.64 12.56 3.82
C LYS A 177 0.62 11.57 3.23
N ILE A 178 0.67 10.31 3.66
CA ILE A 178 -0.30 9.28 3.25
C ILE A 178 -1.66 9.56 3.91
N LEU A 179 -1.67 9.91 5.20
CA LEU A 179 -2.90 10.28 5.90
C LEU A 179 -3.54 11.53 5.30
N ASP A 180 -2.75 12.53 4.91
CA ASP A 180 -3.23 13.70 4.18
C ASP A 180 -3.78 13.36 2.79
N SER A 181 -3.16 12.39 2.10
CA SER A 181 -3.67 11.88 0.83
C SER A 181 -5.01 11.18 0.99
N LEU A 182 -5.11 10.24 1.93
CA LEU A 182 -6.35 9.55 2.30
C LEU A 182 -7.46 10.53 2.64
N ARG A 183 -7.15 11.55 3.44
CA ARG A 183 -8.09 12.60 3.82
C ARG A 183 -8.69 13.30 2.58
N ARG A 184 -7.86 13.65 1.59
CA ARG A 184 -8.32 14.31 0.36
C ARG A 184 -9.24 13.41 -0.46
N THR A 185 -8.90 12.13 -0.61
CA THR A 185 -9.69 11.17 -1.39
C THR A 185 -11.05 10.86 -0.74
N ILE A 186 -11.12 10.83 0.59
CA ILE A 186 -12.37 10.59 1.32
C ILE A 186 -13.34 11.77 1.20
N SER A 187 -12.80 12.99 1.16
CA SER A 187 -13.61 14.20 0.99
C SER A 187 -14.21 14.33 -0.41
N SER A 188 -13.67 13.64 -1.42
CA SER A 188 -14.17 13.67 -2.80
C SER A 188 -15.05 12.47 -3.19
N SER A 189 -15.19 11.46 -2.33
CA SER A 189 -15.99 10.27 -2.62
C SER A 189 -17.35 10.32 -1.89
N GLU A 190 -18.43 10.28 -2.67
CA GLU A 190 -19.79 10.33 -2.13
C GLU A 190 -20.36 8.95 -1.78
N LYS A 191 -19.95 7.87 -2.47
CA LYS A 191 -20.51 6.52 -2.26
C LYS A 191 -19.52 5.42 -2.63
N SER A 192 -18.81 4.87 -1.64
CA SER A 192 -18.32 3.48 -1.57
C SER A 192 -17.18 3.35 -0.58
N SER A 193 -17.10 2.18 0.07
CA SER A 193 -15.90 1.76 0.77
C SER A 193 -14.75 1.63 -0.23
N GLN A 194 -13.72 2.46 -0.10
CA GLN A 194 -12.57 2.43 -1.00
C GLN A 194 -11.47 1.55 -0.41
N ARG A 195 -11.12 0.46 -1.11
CA ARG A 195 -10.00 -0.39 -0.73
C ARG A 195 -8.67 0.35 -0.95
N LYS A 196 -7.80 0.26 0.04
CA LYS A 196 -6.49 0.89 0.09
C LYS A 196 -5.43 -0.12 0.52
N MET A 197 -4.18 0.17 0.17
CA MET A 197 -3.03 -0.67 0.47
C MET A 197 -1.80 0.19 0.76
N ILE A 198 -1.07 -0.15 1.82
CA ILE A 198 0.26 0.40 2.11
C ILE A 198 1.25 -0.75 2.11
N VAL A 199 2.32 -0.62 1.33
CA VAL A 199 3.43 -1.58 1.24
C VAL A 199 4.64 -0.99 1.94
N CYS A 200 4.86 -1.43 3.17
CA CYS A 200 6.00 -1.06 3.98
C CYS A 200 7.16 -2.00 3.69
N GLU A 201 8.37 -1.47 3.51
CA GLU A 201 9.57 -2.27 3.35
C GLU A 201 10.72 -1.76 4.19
N ARG A 202 11.31 -2.67 4.97
CA ARG A 202 12.51 -2.42 5.77
C ARG A 202 13.60 -3.39 5.37
N TYR A 203 14.84 -2.96 5.57
CA TYR A 203 16.03 -3.71 5.17
C TYR A 203 16.83 -4.09 6.40
N GLU A 204 17.51 -5.23 6.37
CA GLU A 204 18.48 -5.65 7.38
C GLU A 204 19.72 -6.18 6.70
N TYR A 205 20.89 -5.80 7.22
CA TYR A 205 22.15 -6.41 6.83
C TYR A 205 22.46 -7.57 7.78
N ILE A 206 22.62 -8.77 7.21
CA ILE A 206 22.94 -9.99 7.94
C ILE A 206 24.45 -10.24 7.82
N SER A 207 25.20 -9.88 8.86
CA SER A 207 26.67 -9.91 8.83
C SER A 207 27.25 -11.32 8.69
N GLN A 208 26.55 -12.35 9.18
CA GLN A 208 27.02 -13.75 9.13
C GLN A 208 27.05 -14.30 7.70
N THR A 209 26.18 -13.80 6.83
CA THR A 209 26.08 -14.23 5.43
C THR A 209 26.43 -13.12 4.44
N ASP A 210 26.79 -11.94 4.96
CA ASP A 210 27.16 -10.76 4.18
C ASP A 210 26.12 -10.37 3.12
N GLN A 211 24.84 -10.44 3.50
CA GLN A 211 23.67 -10.28 2.64
C GLN A 211 22.69 -9.25 3.19
N ILE A 212 21.96 -8.60 2.28
CA ILE A 212 20.78 -7.81 2.62
C ILE A 212 19.56 -8.72 2.61
N ARG A 213 18.67 -8.53 3.59
CA ARG A 213 17.34 -9.12 3.63
C ARG A 213 16.33 -7.98 3.71
N SER A 214 15.24 -8.05 2.95
CA SER A 214 14.10 -7.16 3.17
C SER A 214 12.92 -7.91 3.75
N TYR A 215 12.18 -7.17 4.58
CA TYR A 215 10.89 -7.56 5.12
C TYR A 215 9.86 -6.60 4.55
N VAL A 216 8.79 -7.17 4.05
CA VAL A 216 7.70 -6.48 3.38
C VAL A 216 6.46 -6.68 4.22
N ARG A 217 5.82 -5.59 4.66
CA ARG A 217 4.52 -5.61 5.34
C ARG A 217 3.48 -4.92 4.44
N LEU A 218 2.39 -5.61 4.18
CA LEU A 218 1.23 -5.12 3.48
C LEU A 218 0.17 -4.80 4.52
N VAL A 219 -0.38 -3.59 4.45
CA VAL A 219 -1.51 -3.16 5.26
C VAL A 219 -2.66 -2.89 4.29
N SER A 220 -3.66 -3.76 4.26
CA SER A 220 -4.84 -3.61 3.40
C SER A 220 -6.08 -3.33 4.22
N PHE A 221 -6.83 -2.31 3.82
CA PHE A 221 -8.01 -1.88 4.55
C PHE A 221 -9.00 -1.21 3.61
N SER A 222 -10.25 -1.13 4.05
CA SER A 222 -11.32 -0.45 3.36
C SER A 222 -11.71 0.79 4.15
N VAL A 223 -11.66 1.96 3.52
CA VAL A 223 -11.97 3.22 4.21
C VAL A 223 -13.48 3.41 4.32
N THR A 224 -13.98 3.70 5.52
CA THR A 224 -15.40 3.95 5.77
C THR A 224 -15.74 5.45 5.76
N GLU A 225 -17.03 5.77 5.65
CA GLU A 225 -17.51 7.16 5.79
C GLU A 225 -17.22 7.75 7.17
N SER A 226 -17.04 6.91 8.21
CA SER A 226 -16.72 7.33 9.57
C SER A 226 -15.41 8.12 9.67
N VAL A 227 -14.52 8.03 8.69
CA VAL A 227 -13.33 8.91 8.63
C VAL A 227 -13.72 10.39 8.49
N LYS A 228 -14.88 10.71 7.93
CA LYS A 228 -15.42 12.08 7.92
C LYS A 228 -15.68 12.59 9.34
N ASN A 229 -16.01 11.71 10.29
CA ASN A 229 -16.23 12.06 11.70
C ASN A 229 -14.94 12.53 12.37
N VAL A 230 -13.78 11.98 11.99
CA VAL A 230 -12.46 12.42 12.51
C VAL A 230 -12.22 13.90 12.19
N GLN A 231 -12.59 14.35 10.98
CA GLN A 231 -12.41 15.75 10.58
C GLN A 231 -13.29 16.70 11.40
N ASN A 232 -14.51 16.28 11.74
CA ASN A 232 -15.42 17.06 12.57
C ASN A 232 -14.95 17.08 14.02
N ALA A 233 -14.54 15.92 14.55
CA ALA A 233 -14.10 15.79 15.93
C ALA A 233 -12.86 16.63 16.26
N LYS A 234 -11.92 16.80 15.31
CA LYS A 234 -10.76 17.69 15.47
C LYS A 234 -11.11 19.16 15.79
N LYS A 235 -12.35 19.59 15.54
CA LYS A 235 -12.81 20.96 15.79
C LYS A 235 -13.45 21.15 17.16
N THR A 236 -14.08 20.12 17.71
CA THR A 236 -14.98 20.23 18.88
C THR A 236 -14.55 19.36 20.06
N GLU A 237 -13.80 18.29 19.80
CA GLU A 237 -13.52 17.24 20.79
C GLU A 237 -12.10 17.34 21.34
N THR A 238 -11.92 16.91 22.59
CA THR A 238 -10.58 16.82 23.21
C THR A 238 -10.05 15.39 23.20
N PHE A 239 -10.93 14.40 23.38
CA PHE A 239 -10.60 12.97 23.46
C PHE A 239 -11.49 12.19 22.52
N VAL A 240 -10.90 11.25 21.79
CA VAL A 240 -11.61 10.43 20.81
C VAL A 240 -11.29 8.95 21.01
N THR A 241 -12.23 8.10 20.64
CA THR A 241 -12.04 6.67 20.50
C THR A 241 -12.40 6.25 19.08
N CYS A 242 -11.63 5.35 18.49
CA CYS A 242 -12.01 4.71 17.23
C CYS A 242 -11.52 3.27 17.17
N GLU A 243 -12.08 2.52 16.22
CA GLU A 243 -11.63 1.19 15.84
C GLU A 243 -11.08 1.23 14.41
N ILE A 244 -9.98 0.52 14.17
CA ILE A 244 -9.45 0.27 12.82
C ILE A 244 -9.34 -1.22 12.59
N ASP A 245 -9.91 -1.68 11.47
CA ASP A 245 -9.69 -3.05 11.00
C ASP A 245 -8.82 -3.02 9.74
N TYR A 246 -7.87 -3.94 9.67
CA TYR A 246 -6.99 -4.10 8.51
C TYR A 246 -6.44 -5.52 8.43
N ASN A 247 -6.15 -5.97 7.22
CA ASN A 247 -5.35 -7.17 6.99
C ASN A 247 -3.87 -6.79 6.98
N GLU A 248 -3.08 -7.53 7.75
CA GLU A 248 -1.64 -7.45 7.82
C GLU A 248 -1.02 -8.71 7.21
N TYR A 249 -0.24 -8.54 6.16
CA TYR A 249 0.53 -9.61 5.54
C TYR A 249 2.01 -9.26 5.59
N GLU A 250 2.83 -10.15 6.16
CA GLU A 250 4.27 -10.00 6.19
C GLU A 250 4.95 -11.10 5.39
N ALA A 251 5.99 -10.70 4.65
CA ALA A 251 6.83 -11.62 3.89
C ALA A 251 8.28 -11.14 3.84
N THR A 252 9.17 -12.06 3.52
CA THR A 252 10.55 -11.74 3.11
C THR A 252 10.66 -11.77 1.59
N PHE A 253 11.35 -10.79 1.00
CA PHE A 253 11.59 -10.77 -0.44
C PHE A 253 12.74 -11.72 -0.79
N ASN A 254 12.49 -12.66 -1.70
CA ASN A 254 13.50 -13.55 -2.23
C ASN A 254 14.08 -13.00 -3.52
N GLN A 255 15.07 -12.11 -3.40
CA GLN A 255 15.72 -11.45 -4.53
C GLN A 255 16.18 -12.45 -5.60
N ARG A 256 16.79 -13.57 -5.19
CA ARG A 256 17.27 -14.60 -6.14
C ARG A 256 16.14 -15.25 -6.94
N LEU A 257 14.98 -15.50 -6.34
CA LEU A 257 13.83 -16.03 -7.07
C LEU A 257 13.27 -14.99 -8.04
N TRP A 258 13.17 -13.73 -7.60
CA TRP A 258 12.76 -12.64 -8.47
C TRP A 258 13.70 -12.47 -9.66
N GLU A 259 15.01 -12.42 -9.45
CA GLU A 259 16.01 -12.22 -10.50
C GLU A 259 15.96 -13.29 -11.60
N LYS A 260 15.62 -14.54 -11.25
CA LYS A 260 15.41 -15.61 -12.24
C LYS A 260 14.25 -15.30 -13.19
N VAL A 261 13.16 -14.76 -12.66
CA VAL A 261 11.98 -14.39 -13.45
C VAL A 261 12.23 -13.09 -14.19
N ALA A 262 12.88 -12.12 -13.54
CA ALA A 262 13.20 -10.80 -14.08
C ALA A 262 14.17 -10.86 -15.28
N ALA A 263 14.93 -11.94 -15.42
CA ALA A 263 15.79 -12.19 -16.58
C ALA A 263 14.99 -12.40 -17.87
N ASP A 264 13.78 -12.95 -17.77
CA ASP A 264 12.89 -13.22 -18.91
C ASP A 264 11.89 -12.07 -19.17
N ILE A 265 11.86 -11.06 -18.29
CA ILE A 265 11.02 -9.87 -18.44
C ILE A 265 11.80 -8.78 -19.16
N GLU A 266 11.25 -8.29 -20.27
CA GLU A 266 11.80 -7.15 -21.03
C GLU A 266 12.07 -5.94 -20.10
N GLU A 267 13.26 -5.34 -20.22
CA GLU A 267 13.67 -4.16 -19.42
C GLU A 267 12.65 -3.02 -19.46
N VAL A 268 12.00 -2.82 -20.61
CA VAL A 268 10.98 -1.78 -20.78
C VAL A 268 9.79 -2.03 -19.85
N LYS A 269 9.34 -3.28 -19.68
CA LYS A 269 8.23 -3.64 -18.79
C LYS A 269 8.58 -3.44 -17.32
N LYS A 270 9.83 -3.71 -16.93
CA LYS A 270 10.33 -3.48 -15.57
C LYS A 270 10.43 -1.99 -15.21
N LYS A 271 10.42 -1.09 -16.20
CA LYS A 271 10.56 0.35 -16.00
C LYS A 271 9.34 1.16 -16.42
N ALA A 272 8.37 0.55 -17.10
CA ALA A 272 7.20 1.24 -17.65
C ALA A 272 6.41 1.99 -16.57
N ALA A 273 6.21 1.39 -15.40
CA ALA A 273 5.50 2.01 -14.28
C ALA A 273 6.42 2.75 -13.30
N LYS A 274 7.67 3.11 -13.68
CA LYS A 274 8.61 3.75 -12.74
C LYS A 274 8.10 5.09 -12.24
N GLU A 275 7.58 5.94 -13.10
CA GLU A 275 7.02 7.24 -12.69
C GLU A 275 5.87 7.06 -11.69
N LEU A 276 4.97 6.10 -11.96
CA LEU A 276 3.88 5.75 -11.04
C LEU A 276 4.42 5.32 -9.68
N VAL A 277 5.37 4.39 -9.64
CA VAL A 277 5.94 3.88 -8.39
C VAL A 277 6.69 4.98 -7.64
N ASP A 278 7.45 5.81 -8.32
CA ASP A 278 8.17 6.94 -7.71
C ASP A 278 7.20 7.93 -7.06
N ASN A 279 6.08 8.24 -7.73
CA ASN A 279 5.05 9.16 -7.21
C ASN A 279 4.33 8.62 -5.96
N GLU A 280 4.19 7.30 -5.85
CA GLU A 280 3.56 6.64 -4.69
C GLU A 280 4.56 6.20 -3.61
N THR A 281 5.86 6.43 -3.82
CA THR A 281 6.90 6.04 -2.87
C THR A 281 7.17 7.15 -1.85
N VAL A 282 7.14 6.76 -0.58
CA VAL A 282 7.52 7.57 0.57
C VAL A 282 8.79 6.98 1.17
N ASP A 283 9.92 7.62 0.94
CA ASP A 283 11.18 7.27 1.59
C ASP A 283 11.25 7.91 2.99
N CYS A 284 11.30 7.07 4.02
CA CYS A 284 11.51 7.51 5.38
C CYS A 284 13.00 7.78 5.64
N PRO A 285 13.34 8.74 6.53
CA PRO A 285 14.71 8.92 6.94
C PRO A 285 15.21 7.69 7.74
N PRO A 286 16.49 7.29 7.57
CA PRO A 286 17.11 6.21 8.31
C PRO A 286 17.37 6.56 9.79
#